data_AF-W2T3B0-F1
#
_entry.id   AF-W2T3B0-F1
#
_cell.length_a   1.000
_cell.length_b   1.000
_cell.length_c   1.000
_cell.angle_alpha   90.00
_cell.angle_beta   90.00
_cell.angle_gamma   90.00
#
_symmetry.space_group_name_H-M   'P 1'
#
loop_
_entity.id
_entity.type
_entity.pdbx_description
1 polymer ?
#
loop_
_entity_poly.entity_id
_entity_poly.type
_entity_poly.pdbx_seq_one_letter_code
_entity_poly.pdbx_strand_id
1 'polypeptide(L)'
;MKSTLLLLAILHVAEPYKILVFSAPLGYSHMQFMGQIADILQEAGHDVTVVHPVGMPKYVKAVSKLAKQVLFELPEETQKHLDPKNLKVWDTNSGSISQQIEMFNDFSELQIQICDLLLGDNRTIETLRREHFDVGITELLAICGFGVFNVCAIHFIL
;
A
#
# COMPACT_ATOMS: atom_id res chain seq x y z
N MET A 1 -18.86 39.98 -16.94
CA MET A 1 -18.89 38.80 -17.82
C MET A 1 -17.50 38.20 -18.08
N LYS A 2 -16.51 38.92 -18.65
CA LYS A 2 -15.17 38.33 -18.88
C LYS A 2 -14.41 37.93 -17.60
N SER A 3 -14.46 38.78 -16.57
CA SER A 3 -13.86 38.49 -15.24
C SER A 3 -14.57 37.33 -14.52
N THR A 4 -15.88 37.20 -14.70
CA THR A 4 -16.71 36.11 -14.14
C THR A 4 -16.41 34.77 -14.82
N LEU A 5 -16.21 34.76 -16.14
CA LEU A 5 -15.78 33.56 -16.89
C LEU A 5 -14.36 33.12 -16.50
N LEU A 6 -13.46 34.07 -16.27
CA LEU A 6 -12.10 33.78 -15.82
C LEU A 6 -12.12 33.13 -14.42
N LEU A 7 -12.97 33.62 -13.51
CA LEU A 7 -13.15 33.03 -12.18
C LEU A 7 -13.72 31.60 -12.24
N LEU A 8 -14.70 31.34 -13.12
CA LEU A 8 -15.27 30.01 -13.38
C LEU A 8 -14.28 29.03 -14.04
N ALA A 9 -13.40 29.54 -14.91
CA ALA A 9 -12.33 28.76 -15.52
C ALA A 9 -11.19 28.43 -14.53
N ILE A 10 -10.91 29.34 -13.58
CA ILE A 10 -9.99 29.07 -12.47
C ILE A 10 -10.62 28.10 -11.48
N LEU A 11 -11.95 28.12 -11.28
CA LEU A 11 -12.69 27.18 -10.43
C LEU A 11 -12.86 25.77 -11.04
N HIS A 12 -12.50 25.55 -12.31
CA HIS A 12 -12.26 24.22 -12.88
C HIS A 12 -10.91 23.63 -12.38
N VAL A 13 -10.48 23.99 -11.16
CA VAL A 13 -9.38 23.30 -10.47
C VAL A 13 -9.75 21.82 -10.44
N ALA A 14 -8.81 21.00 -10.89
CA ALA A 14 -8.98 19.56 -11.12
C ALA A 14 -9.84 18.87 -10.05
N GLU A 15 -10.79 18.05 -10.51
CA GLU A 15 -11.57 17.18 -9.63
C GLU A 15 -10.61 16.32 -8.78
N PRO A 16 -10.81 16.26 -7.45
CA PRO A 16 -9.94 15.49 -6.58
C PRO A 16 -10.10 14.01 -6.88
N TYR A 17 -9.05 13.38 -7.40
CA TYR A 17 -9.00 11.93 -7.52
C TYR A 17 -9.17 11.25 -6.17
N LYS A 18 -9.88 10.12 -6.19
CA LYS A 18 -9.97 9.18 -5.09
C LYS A 18 -8.91 8.11 -5.26
N ILE A 19 -7.90 8.12 -4.41
CA ILE A 19 -6.65 7.36 -4.59
C ILE A 19 -6.56 6.28 -3.50
N LEU A 20 -6.33 5.05 -3.94
CA LEU A 20 -5.99 3.93 -3.04
C LEU A 20 -4.49 3.69 -3.05
N VAL A 21 -3.82 3.92 -1.93
CA VAL A 21 -2.41 3.58 -1.76
C VAL A 21 -2.31 2.23 -1.04
N PHE A 22 -1.64 1.26 -1.64
CA PHE A 22 -1.30 0.01 -0.98
C PHE A 22 0.10 0.11 -0.37
N SER A 23 0.19 0.06 0.94
CA SER A 23 1.44 0.04 1.70
C SER A 23 1.74 -1.38 2.16
N ALA A 24 2.83 -2.00 1.70
CA ALA A 24 3.18 -3.35 2.11
C ALA A 24 3.94 -3.36 3.46
N PRO A 25 3.85 -4.44 4.25
CA PRO A 25 4.61 -4.59 5.49
C PRO A 25 6.08 -4.98 5.20
N LEU A 26 6.82 -4.13 4.50
CA LEU A 26 8.21 -4.39 4.04
C LEU A 26 9.29 -3.70 4.88
N GLY A 27 8.90 -3.13 6.01
CA GLY A 27 9.79 -2.46 6.93
C GLY A 27 9.49 -0.96 6.98
N TYR A 28 10.08 -0.31 7.98
CA TYR A 28 9.76 1.09 8.31
C TYR A 28 9.99 2.05 7.14
N SER A 29 11.07 1.87 6.37
CA SER A 29 11.40 2.75 5.23
C SER A 29 10.37 2.68 4.10
N HIS A 30 9.95 1.47 3.72
CA HIS A 30 8.94 1.24 2.68
C HIS A 30 7.58 1.78 3.11
N MET A 31 7.18 1.47 4.35
CA MET A 31 5.94 1.97 4.94
C MET A 31 5.93 3.50 4.97
N GLN A 32 7.02 4.13 5.41
CA GLN A 32 7.16 5.58 5.45
C GLN A 32 7.14 6.20 4.04
N PHE A 33 7.79 5.58 3.06
CA PHE A 33 7.80 6.06 1.68
C PHE A 33 6.39 6.10 1.10
N MET A 34 5.65 4.99 1.18
CA MET A 34 4.27 4.92 0.71
C MET A 34 3.35 5.85 1.50
N GLY A 35 3.54 5.96 2.82
CA GLY A 35 2.78 6.87 3.66
C GLY A 35 3.03 8.35 3.35
N GLN A 36 4.27 8.72 3.02
CA GLN A 36 4.58 10.08 2.57
C GLN A 36 3.94 10.40 1.22
N ILE A 37 3.90 9.45 0.27
CA ILE A 37 3.16 9.62 -0.99
C ILE A 37 1.69 9.88 -0.69
N ALA A 38 1.07 9.07 0.18
CA ALA A 38 -0.33 9.23 0.54
C ALA A 38 -0.63 10.59 1.19
N ASP A 39 0.22 11.01 2.15
CA ASP A 39 0.05 12.28 2.87
C ASP A 39 0.22 13.48 1.92
N ILE A 40 1.20 13.46 1.02
CA ILE A 40 1.41 14.54 0.02
C ILE A 40 0.22 14.65 -0.93
N LEU A 41 -0.33 13.52 -1.39
CA LEU A 41 -1.51 13.53 -2.26
C LEU A 41 -2.75 14.04 -1.52
N GLN A 42 -2.90 13.67 -0.24
CA GLN A 42 -3.98 14.18 0.61
C GLN A 42 -3.86 15.69 0.82
N GLU A 43 -2.65 16.20 1.07
CA GLU A 43 -2.37 17.64 1.19
C GLU A 43 -2.61 18.41 -0.12
N ALA A 44 -2.38 17.77 -1.26
CA ALA A 44 -2.69 18.33 -2.58
C ALA A 44 -4.20 18.40 -2.88
N GLY A 45 -5.05 17.87 -1.99
CA GLY A 45 -6.51 17.95 -2.07
C GLY A 45 -7.20 16.70 -2.60
N HIS A 46 -6.50 15.59 -2.81
CA HIS A 46 -7.09 14.30 -3.22
C HIS A 46 -7.76 13.59 -2.03
N ASP A 47 -8.71 12.69 -2.31
CA ASP A 47 -9.29 11.78 -1.30
C ASP A 47 -8.43 10.51 -1.26
N VAL A 48 -7.57 10.39 -0.25
CA VAL A 48 -6.57 9.33 -0.19
C VAL A 48 -6.91 8.34 0.93
N THR A 49 -6.93 7.06 0.58
CA THR A 49 -6.99 5.96 1.53
C THR A 49 -5.76 5.08 1.40
N VAL A 50 -5.12 4.75 2.51
CA VAL A 50 -4.03 3.77 2.59
C VAL A 50 -4.59 2.46 3.12
N VAL A 51 -4.46 1.39 2.34
CA VAL A 51 -4.67 0.01 2.83
C VAL A 51 -3.33 -0.60 3.22
N HIS A 52 -3.26 -1.19 4.40
CA HIS A 52 -2.02 -1.76 4.94
C HIS A 52 -2.28 -3.05 5.73
N PRO A 53 -1.71 -4.19 5.30
CA PRO A 53 -1.60 -5.38 6.14
C PRO A 53 -0.62 -5.14 7.28
N VAL A 54 -1.11 -5.13 8.53
CA VAL A 54 -0.30 -4.84 9.71
C VAL A 54 0.53 -6.07 10.08
N GLY A 55 1.74 -6.10 9.54
CA GLY A 55 2.76 -7.11 9.86
C GLY A 55 3.72 -6.71 10.97
N MET A 56 3.89 -5.40 11.17
CA MET A 56 4.83 -4.82 12.12
C MET A 56 4.16 -3.72 12.96
N PRO A 57 3.41 -4.09 14.01
CA PRO A 57 2.61 -3.13 14.79
C PRO A 57 3.41 -1.91 15.29
N LYS A 58 4.68 -2.10 15.67
CA LYS A 58 5.60 -1.04 16.10
C LYS A 58 5.80 0.09 15.06
N TYR A 59 5.53 -0.16 13.79
CA TYR A 59 5.77 0.77 12.69
C TYR A 59 4.48 1.31 12.06
N VAL A 60 3.29 0.97 12.56
CA VAL A 60 2.00 1.41 12.01
C VAL A 60 1.91 2.94 11.85
N LYS A 61 2.57 3.71 12.73
CA LYS A 61 2.67 5.18 12.63
C LYS A 61 3.33 5.70 11.33
N ALA A 62 4.01 4.84 10.57
CA ALA A 62 4.62 5.18 9.29
C ALA A 62 3.67 5.01 8.10
N VAL A 63 2.53 4.31 8.27
CA VAL A 63 1.58 4.02 7.18
C VAL A 63 1.01 5.30 6.57
N SER A 64 0.65 6.27 7.40
CA SER A 64 0.26 7.63 7.00
C SER A 64 -0.01 8.47 8.26
N LYS A 65 0.09 9.79 8.16
CA LYS A 65 -0.29 10.73 9.23
C LYS A 65 -1.60 11.46 8.94
N LEU A 66 -1.97 11.61 7.66
CA LEU A 66 -3.07 12.47 7.22
C LEU A 66 -4.18 11.70 6.50
N ALA A 67 -3.81 10.76 5.62
CA ALA A 67 -4.74 10.00 4.82
C ALA A 67 -5.55 8.98 5.66
N LYS A 68 -6.74 8.63 5.18
CA LYS A 68 -7.58 7.58 5.80
C LYS A 68 -6.83 6.25 5.77
N GLN A 69 -6.93 5.45 6.83
CA GLN A 69 -6.24 4.16 6.92
C GLN A 69 -7.22 3.00 7.03
N VAL A 70 -7.02 1.97 6.21
CA VAL A 70 -7.65 0.66 6.30
C VAL A 70 -6.58 -0.33 6.73
N LEU A 71 -6.52 -0.58 8.04
CA LEU A 71 -5.53 -1.47 8.66
C LEU A 71 -6.10 -2.88 8.75
N PHE A 72 -5.45 -3.83 8.08
CA PHE A 72 -5.80 -5.24 8.10
C PHE A 72 -4.80 -5.99 8.99
N GLU A 73 -5.21 -6.38 10.19
CA GLU A 73 -4.33 -7.07 11.15
C GLU A 73 -3.98 -8.48 10.65
N LEU A 74 -2.69 -8.74 10.45
CA LEU A 74 -2.22 -10.07 10.08
C LEU A 74 -2.17 -11.00 11.30
N PRO A 75 -2.34 -12.32 11.13
CA PRO A 75 -2.16 -13.29 12.21
C PRO A 75 -0.76 -13.19 12.85
N GLU A 76 -0.66 -13.39 14.17
CA GLU A 76 0.61 -13.30 14.90
C GLU A 76 1.71 -14.20 14.31
N GLU A 77 1.33 -15.36 13.78
CA GLU A 77 2.26 -16.27 13.09
C GLU A 77 2.88 -15.61 11.86
N THR A 78 2.07 -15.00 11.00
CA THR A 78 2.55 -14.26 9.82
C THR A 78 3.39 -13.04 10.23
N GLN A 79 3.01 -12.33 11.29
CA GLN A 79 3.79 -11.20 11.83
C GLN A 79 5.20 -11.61 12.26
N LYS A 80 5.37 -12.81 12.87
CA LYS A 80 6.69 -13.33 13.25
C LYS A 80 7.59 -13.55 12.03
N HIS A 81 7.05 -14.07 10.94
CA HIS A 81 7.81 -14.31 9.71
C HIS A 81 8.22 -13.03 8.98
N LEU A 82 7.51 -11.91 9.22
CA LEU A 82 7.83 -10.59 8.67
C LEU A 82 8.99 -9.87 9.37
N ASP A 83 9.54 -10.41 10.46
CA ASP A 83 10.75 -9.84 11.06
C ASP A 83 11.91 -9.90 10.04
N PRO A 84 12.55 -8.76 9.69
CA PRO A 84 13.68 -8.73 8.77
C PRO A 84 14.83 -9.69 9.16
N LYS A 85 14.96 -10.05 10.43
CA LYS A 85 15.92 -11.06 10.90
C LYS A 85 15.59 -12.46 10.37
N ASN A 86 14.31 -12.80 10.31
CA ASN A 86 13.83 -14.09 9.83
C ASN A 86 13.94 -14.20 8.31
N LEU A 87 13.75 -13.08 7.61
CA LEU A 87 13.90 -12.99 6.15
C LEU A 87 15.37 -12.87 5.67
N LYS A 88 16.34 -12.76 6.59
CA LYS A 88 17.78 -12.62 6.28
C LYS A 88 18.13 -11.52 5.26
N VAL A 89 17.26 -10.52 5.07
CA VAL A 89 17.42 -9.44 4.08
C VAL A 89 18.64 -8.55 4.31
N TRP A 90 19.20 -8.60 5.53
CA TRP A 90 20.42 -7.87 5.92
C TRP A 90 21.60 -8.79 6.20
N ASP A 91 21.52 -10.08 5.83
CA ASP A 91 22.64 -11.00 6.03
C ASP A 91 23.79 -10.64 5.10
N THR A 92 24.90 -10.18 5.68
CA THR A 92 26.10 -9.78 4.93
C THR A 92 26.87 -10.98 4.36
N ASN A 93 26.52 -12.21 4.75
CA ASN A 93 27.05 -13.44 4.18
C ASN A 93 26.23 -13.96 2.97
N SER A 94 25.20 -13.24 2.53
CA SER A 94 24.30 -13.57 1.39
C SER A 94 24.94 -13.49 0.00
N GLY A 95 26.27 -13.54 -0.09
CA GLY A 95 27.00 -13.42 -1.35
C GLY A 95 26.78 -14.60 -2.31
N SER A 96 26.22 -15.72 -1.86
CA SER A 96 25.94 -16.87 -2.72
C SER A 96 24.60 -16.73 -3.45
N ILE A 97 24.59 -17.07 -4.74
CA ILE A 97 23.38 -17.05 -5.59
C ILE A 97 22.28 -17.96 -4.99
N SER A 98 22.65 -19.10 -4.41
CA SER A 98 21.69 -20.02 -3.78
C SER A 98 20.98 -19.40 -2.59
N GLN A 99 21.69 -18.66 -1.73
CA GLN A 99 21.06 -17.97 -0.59
C GLN A 99 20.16 -16.81 -1.05
N GLN A 100 20.53 -16.12 -2.13
CA GLN A 100 19.69 -15.07 -2.70
C GLN A 100 18.40 -15.64 -3.30
N ILE A 101 18.47 -16.80 -3.97
CA ILE A 101 17.30 -17.52 -4.46
C ILE A 101 16.40 -17.98 -3.29
N GLU A 102 16.99 -18.55 -2.23
CA GLU A 102 16.26 -18.96 -1.02
C GLU A 102 15.52 -17.77 -0.39
N MET A 103 16.23 -16.66 -0.16
CA MET A 103 15.63 -15.42 0.36
C MET A 103 14.48 -14.92 -0.53
N PHE A 104 14.65 -14.93 -1.85
CA PHE A 104 13.61 -14.48 -2.78
C PHE A 104 12.37 -15.40 -2.75
N ASN A 105 12.57 -16.71 -2.61
CA ASN A 105 11.49 -17.68 -2.47
C ASN A 105 10.74 -17.47 -1.14
N ASP A 106 11.45 -17.39 -0.02
CA ASP A 106 10.88 -17.14 1.31
C ASP A 106 10.06 -15.83 1.33
N PHE A 107 10.63 -14.78 0.74
CA PHE A 107 9.95 -13.49 0.59
C PHE A 107 8.68 -13.62 -0.26
N SER A 108 8.76 -14.32 -1.38
CA SER A 108 7.63 -14.51 -2.30
C SER A 108 6.50 -15.33 -1.65
N GLU A 109 6.81 -16.41 -0.95
CA GLU A 109 5.83 -17.21 -0.22
C GLU A 109 5.12 -16.38 0.85
N LEU A 110 5.87 -15.57 1.60
CA LEU A 110 5.30 -14.68 2.61
C LEU A 110 4.39 -13.62 1.99
N GLN A 111 4.78 -13.02 0.86
CA GLN A 111 3.92 -12.08 0.12
C GLN A 111 2.63 -12.74 -0.38
N ILE A 112 2.71 -13.98 -0.89
CA ILE A 112 1.53 -14.75 -1.33
C ILE A 112 0.60 -14.99 -0.14
N GLN A 113 1.12 -15.47 0.99
CA GLN A 113 0.32 -15.73 2.20
C GLN A 113 -0.40 -14.47 2.69
N ILE A 114 0.30 -13.34 2.76
CA ILE A 114 -0.30 -12.05 3.15
C ILE A 114 -1.41 -11.67 2.18
N CYS A 115 -1.21 -11.96 0.89
CA CYS A 115 -2.20 -11.63 -0.10
C CYS A 115 -3.44 -12.51 -0.03
N ASP A 116 -3.28 -13.81 0.14
CA ASP A 116 -4.40 -14.74 0.32
C ASP A 116 -5.26 -14.35 1.54
N LEU A 117 -4.61 -13.95 2.63
CA LEU A 117 -5.29 -13.46 3.83
C LEU A 117 -6.08 -12.18 3.57
N LEU A 118 -5.47 -11.18 2.91
CA LEU A 118 -6.13 -9.90 2.64
C LEU A 118 -7.25 -10.03 1.60
N LEU A 119 -6.97 -10.70 0.48
CA LEU A 119 -7.95 -10.91 -0.59
C LEU A 119 -9.08 -11.83 -0.16
N GLY A 120 -8.81 -12.75 0.78
CA GLY A 120 -9.81 -13.60 1.42
C GLY A 120 -10.69 -12.87 2.44
N ASP A 121 -10.30 -11.69 2.92
CA ASP A 121 -11.13 -10.89 3.83
C ASP A 121 -12.19 -10.08 3.06
N ASN A 122 -13.33 -10.73 2.82
CA ASN A 122 -14.48 -10.13 2.15
C ASN A 122 -14.88 -8.78 2.74
N ARG A 123 -14.75 -8.59 4.06
CA ARG A 123 -15.11 -7.33 4.71
C ARG A 123 -14.24 -6.17 4.20
N THR A 124 -12.92 -6.34 4.20
CA THR A 124 -11.97 -5.33 3.73
C THR A 124 -12.14 -5.09 2.24
N ILE A 125 -12.18 -6.16 1.43
CA ILE A 125 -12.31 -6.03 -0.02
C ILE A 125 -13.62 -5.37 -0.44
N GLU A 126 -14.76 -5.72 0.17
CA GLU A 126 -16.03 -5.05 -0.10
C GLU A 126 -16.01 -3.59 0.35
N THR A 127 -15.34 -3.27 1.46
CA THR A 127 -15.18 -1.89 1.90
C THR A 127 -14.41 -1.08 0.85
N LEU A 128 -13.27 -1.59 0.37
CA LEU A 128 -12.46 -0.93 -0.64
C LEU A 128 -13.19 -0.80 -1.98
N ARG A 129 -13.92 -1.84 -2.40
CA ARG A 129 -14.66 -1.82 -3.68
C ARG A 129 -15.77 -0.78 -3.69
N ARG A 130 -16.49 -0.60 -2.58
CA ARG A 130 -17.60 0.39 -2.47
C ARG A 130 -17.13 1.84 -2.46
N GLU A 131 -15.86 2.09 -2.17
CA GLU A 131 -15.31 3.44 -2.18
C GLU A 131 -15.15 3.96 -3.62
N HIS A 132 -15.09 3.09 -4.63
CA HIS A 132 -14.95 3.46 -6.05
C HIS A 132 -13.74 4.36 -6.33
N PHE A 133 -12.55 3.87 -6.01
CA PHE A 133 -11.29 4.58 -6.27
C PHE A 133 -11.01 4.74 -7.77
N ASP A 134 -10.48 5.90 -8.15
CA ASP A 134 -10.09 6.21 -9.53
C ASP A 134 -8.75 5.56 -9.91
N VAL A 135 -7.79 5.57 -8.98
CA VAL A 135 -6.44 5.08 -9.20
C VAL A 135 -5.82 4.41 -7.97
N GLY A 136 -5.07 3.34 -8.21
CA GLY A 136 -4.27 2.61 -7.25
C GLY A 136 -2.78 2.95 -7.37
N ILE A 137 -2.09 3.08 -6.25
CA ILE A 137 -0.64 3.29 -6.18
C ILE A 137 -0.04 2.23 -5.27
N THR A 138 0.99 1.53 -5.73
CA THR A 138 1.75 0.57 -4.91
C THR A 138 3.22 0.57 -5.29
N GLU A 139 4.04 -0.16 -4.54
CA GLU A 139 5.47 -0.33 -4.83
C GLU A 139 5.74 -1.67 -5.52
N LEU A 140 6.85 -1.75 -6.27
CA LEU A 140 7.19 -2.93 -7.07
C LEU A 140 7.28 -4.24 -6.25
N LEU A 141 7.72 -4.13 -4.99
CA LEU A 141 7.88 -5.26 -4.08
C LEU A 141 6.55 -5.71 -3.45
N ALA A 142 5.48 -4.93 -3.62
CA ALA A 142 4.18 -5.13 -3.01
C ALA A 142 3.20 -5.79 -3.99
N ILE A 143 3.50 -7.03 -4.41
CA ILE A 143 2.72 -7.74 -5.44
C ILE A 143 1.21 -7.79 -5.10
N CYS A 144 0.88 -7.89 -3.81
CA CYS A 144 -0.51 -7.96 -3.39
C CYS A 144 -1.33 -6.70 -3.69
N GLY A 145 -0.70 -5.51 -3.76
CA GLY A 145 -1.38 -4.28 -4.14
C GLY A 145 -2.07 -4.40 -5.49
N PHE A 146 -1.40 -5.02 -6.48
CA PHE A 146 -1.98 -5.29 -7.80
C PHE A 146 -3.19 -6.23 -7.72
N GLY A 147 -3.14 -7.23 -6.84
CA GLY A 147 -4.28 -8.12 -6.59
C GLY A 147 -5.49 -7.37 -6.06
N VAL A 148 -5.28 -6.49 -5.05
CA VAL A 148 -6.32 -5.64 -4.49
C VAL A 148 -6.94 -4.73 -5.56
N PHE A 149 -6.10 -4.08 -6.37
CA PHE A 149 -6.58 -3.21 -7.44
C PHE A 149 -7.41 -3.97 -8.47
N ASN A 150 -6.96 -5.17 -8.87
CA ASN A 150 -7.67 -6.01 -9.81
C ASN A 150 -9.06 -6.44 -9.28
N VAL A 151 -9.15 -6.95 -8.04
CA VAL A 151 -10.44 -7.38 -7.47
C VAL A 151 -11.41 -6.23 -7.17
N CYS A 152 -10.89 -5.01 -7.02
CA CYS A 152 -11.67 -3.80 -6.83
C CYS A 152 -11.96 -3.05 -8.14
N ALA A 153 -11.46 -3.54 -9.28
CA ALA A 153 -11.56 -2.90 -10.60
C ALA A 153 -10.96 -1.46 -10.64
N ILE A 154 -9.80 -1.28 -10.01
CA ILE A 154 -9.08 0.00 -9.92
C ILE A 154 -7.93 0.00 -10.94
N HIS A 155 -7.80 1.06 -11.73
CA HIS A 155 -6.63 1.27 -12.59
C HIS A 155 -5.43 1.66 -11.73
N PHE A 156 -4.21 1.22 -12.05
CA PHE A 156 -3.06 1.48 -11.18
C PHE A 156 -1.87 2.08 -11.92
N ILE A 157 -1.05 2.79 -11.16
CA ILE A 157 0.26 3.33 -11.57
C ILE A 157 1.34 2.78 -10.64
N LEU A 158 2.55 2.68 -11.18
CA LEU A 158 3.73 2.09 -10.53
C LEU A 158 4.76 3.18 -10.23
#